data_AF-A0A257J7C7-F1
#
_entry.id   AF-A0A257J7C7-F1
#
_cell.length_a   1.000
_cell.length_b   1.000
_cell.length_c   1.000
_cell.angle_alpha   90.00
_cell.angle_beta   90.00
_cell.angle_gamma   90.00
#
_symmetry.space_group_name_H-M   'P 1'
#
loop_
_entity.id
_entity.type
_entity.pdbx_description
1 polymer ?
#
loop_
_entity_poly.entity_id
_entity_poly.type
_entity_poly.pdbx_seq_one_letter_code
_entity_poly.pdbx_strand_id
1 'polypeptide(L)'
;MSEPLHAKGARPDSRPPPGPPLTWVDLVWFERRIEHWIRFGKVACEVMIDRRRRRVAFADGPFAFVRWAANRRGGVLSRIDIVATVPPGAACSSVPGVSPGGDILLRQSGWDRVRAVLCEIDAVEALGLDPVEVSPDHWRAVNNRLTARKAPEPYTRLAHRAWVLRREMRP
;
A
#
# COMPACT_ATOMS: atom_id res chain seq x y z
N MET A 1 37.51 -48.99 -31.28
CA MET A 1 36.35 -48.17 -31.66
C MET A 1 35.11 -48.83 -31.08
N SER A 2 34.52 -48.20 -30.06
CA SER A 2 33.08 -48.18 -29.70
C SER A 2 32.93 -47.59 -28.31
N GLU A 3 32.47 -46.34 -28.26
CA GLU A 3 31.82 -45.69 -27.11
C GLU A 3 30.41 -46.30 -26.90
N PRO A 4 29.81 -46.12 -25.71
CA PRO A 4 28.88 -44.99 -25.58
C PRO A 4 29.05 -44.18 -24.28
N LEU A 5 29.14 -42.86 -24.49
CA LEU A 5 29.02 -41.81 -23.49
C LEU A 5 27.58 -41.79 -22.93
N HIS A 6 27.42 -42.06 -21.63
CA HIS A 6 26.18 -41.75 -20.91
C HIS A 6 26.01 -40.23 -20.78
N ALA A 7 25.32 -39.61 -21.74
CA ALA A 7 24.81 -38.26 -21.58
C ALA A 7 23.59 -38.29 -20.63
N LYS A 8 23.83 -38.07 -19.34
CA LYS A 8 22.78 -37.87 -18.34
C LYS A 8 22.13 -36.50 -18.59
N GLY A 9 20.95 -36.50 -19.18
CA GLY A 9 20.15 -35.30 -19.40
C GLY A 9 19.94 -34.53 -18.09
N ALA A 10 20.38 -33.28 -18.06
CA ALA A 10 20.00 -32.33 -17.03
C ALA A 10 18.50 -32.06 -17.16
N ARG A 11 17.74 -32.35 -16.11
CA ARG A 11 16.35 -31.92 -16.01
C ARG A 11 16.35 -30.39 -15.88
N PRO A 12 15.63 -29.62 -16.72
CA PRO A 12 15.43 -28.21 -16.43
C PRO A 12 14.63 -28.12 -15.14
N ASP A 13 15.27 -27.58 -14.10
CA ASP A 13 14.63 -27.23 -12.83
C ASP A 13 13.53 -26.21 -13.15
N SER A 14 12.33 -26.72 -13.37
CA SER A 14 11.16 -25.95 -13.77
C SER A 14 10.56 -25.32 -12.53
N ARG A 15 11.35 -24.53 -11.80
CA ARG A 15 10.80 -23.69 -10.75
C ARG A 15 9.96 -22.63 -11.48
N PRO A 16 8.63 -22.57 -11.24
CA PRO A 16 7.85 -21.47 -11.79
C PRO A 16 8.53 -20.16 -11.39
N PRO A 17 8.62 -19.17 -12.30
CA PRO A 17 9.23 -17.89 -11.96
C PRO A 17 8.61 -17.39 -10.66
N PRO A 18 9.41 -16.88 -9.71
CA PRO A 18 8.86 -16.33 -8.49
C PRO A 18 7.78 -15.33 -8.87
N GLY A 19 6.60 -15.44 -8.23
CA GLY A 19 5.51 -14.50 -8.46
C GLY A 19 5.95 -13.05 -8.24
N PRO A 20 5.15 -12.07 -8.67
CA PRO A 20 5.48 -10.66 -8.50
C PRO A 20 5.83 -10.38 -7.02
N PRO A 21 6.79 -9.49 -6.74
CA PRO A 21 7.15 -9.15 -5.37
C PRO A 21 5.91 -8.67 -4.62
N LEU A 22 5.63 -9.30 -3.49
CA LEU A 22 4.48 -8.93 -2.68
C LEU A 22 4.91 -7.99 -1.56
N THR A 23 4.18 -6.89 -1.41
CA THR A 23 4.24 -6.05 -0.21
C THR A 23 3.20 -6.57 0.78
N TRP A 24 3.67 -7.12 1.89
CA TRP A 24 2.85 -7.69 2.95
C TRP A 24 2.53 -6.64 4.02
N VAL A 25 1.28 -6.64 4.50
CA VAL A 25 0.83 -5.77 5.58
C VAL A 25 0.22 -6.60 6.72
N ASP A 26 0.76 -6.41 7.92
CA ASP A 26 0.33 -7.02 9.16
C ASP A 26 -0.88 -6.26 9.74
N LEU A 27 -2.04 -6.92 9.71
CA LEU A 27 -3.27 -6.43 10.30
C LEU A 27 -3.53 -7.15 11.62
N VAL A 28 -3.94 -6.35 12.60
CA VAL A 28 -4.10 -6.74 13.99
C VAL A 28 -5.39 -6.13 14.51
N TRP A 29 -6.22 -6.97 15.13
CA TRP A 29 -7.48 -6.57 15.75
C TRP A 29 -7.54 -7.07 17.19
N PHE A 30 -7.35 -6.14 18.13
CA PHE A 30 -7.68 -6.29 19.53
C PHE A 30 -8.74 -5.26 19.86
N GLU A 31 -9.97 -5.72 20.00
CA GLU A 31 -11.13 -4.89 20.29
C GLU A 31 -10.83 -3.83 21.35
N ARG A 32 -11.12 -2.56 21.00
CA ARG A 32 -10.94 -1.37 21.86
C ARG A 32 -9.50 -1.09 22.31
N ARG A 33 -8.51 -1.75 21.71
CA ARG A 33 -7.07 -1.60 22.06
C ARG A 33 -6.19 -1.31 20.87
N ILE A 34 -6.28 -2.11 19.81
CA ILE A 34 -5.44 -2.00 18.61
C ILE A 34 -6.29 -2.40 17.42
N GLU A 35 -6.39 -1.53 16.43
CA GLU A 35 -7.17 -1.76 15.22
C GLU A 35 -6.33 -1.32 14.03
N HIS A 36 -5.92 -2.28 13.22
CA HIS A 36 -5.17 -2.08 12.00
C HIS A 36 -6.00 -2.58 10.82
N TRP A 37 -6.25 -1.72 9.84
CA TRP A 37 -7.03 -2.09 8.66
C TRP A 37 -6.54 -1.37 7.41
N ILE A 38 -6.97 -1.88 6.26
CA ILE A 38 -6.73 -1.26 4.95
C ILE A 38 -7.96 -0.44 4.58
N ARG A 39 -7.78 0.85 4.31
CA ARG A 39 -8.86 1.75 3.85
C ARG A 39 -9.14 1.58 2.36
N PHE A 40 -8.10 1.38 1.56
CA PHE A 40 -8.18 1.01 0.14
C PHE A 40 -6.90 0.28 -0.28
N GLY A 41 -6.97 -0.44 -1.40
CA GLY A 41 -5.83 -1.14 -2.00
C GLY A 41 -6.28 -2.43 -2.67
N LYS A 42 -5.59 -2.84 -3.73
CA LYS A 42 -5.90 -4.08 -4.46
C LYS A 42 -5.22 -5.28 -3.79
N VAL A 43 -5.93 -5.93 -2.88
CA VAL A 43 -5.42 -7.13 -2.17
C VAL A 43 -5.24 -8.27 -3.17
N ALA A 44 -4.00 -8.74 -3.30
CA ALA A 44 -3.63 -9.86 -4.16
C ALA A 44 -3.77 -11.21 -3.45
N CYS A 45 -3.51 -11.26 -2.14
CA CYS A 45 -3.59 -12.47 -1.33
C CYS A 45 -3.82 -12.09 0.15
N GLU A 46 -4.47 -12.98 0.89
CA GLU A 46 -4.67 -12.85 2.34
C GLU A 46 -4.29 -14.16 3.06
N VAL A 47 -3.63 -14.03 4.21
CA VAL A 47 -3.23 -15.14 5.08
C VAL A 47 -3.70 -14.85 6.50
N MET A 48 -4.60 -15.68 7.02
CA MET A 48 -5.00 -15.64 8.42
C MET A 48 -3.92 -16.29 9.28
N ILE A 49 -3.41 -15.56 10.28
CA ILE A 49 -2.43 -16.10 11.24
C ILE A 49 -3.17 -16.69 12.43
N ASP A 50 -4.10 -15.93 12.99
CA ASP A 50 -5.02 -16.36 14.04
C ASP A 50 -6.28 -15.48 14.03
N ARG A 51 -7.16 -15.63 15.02
CA ARG A 51 -8.42 -14.87 15.12
C ARG A 51 -8.22 -13.34 15.17
N ARG A 52 -7.07 -12.86 15.61
CA ARG A 52 -6.76 -11.43 15.84
C ARG A 52 -5.71 -10.88 14.90
N ARG A 53 -5.05 -11.72 14.12
CA ARG A 53 -3.94 -11.34 13.25
C ARG A 53 -4.09 -11.95 11.87
N ARG A 54 -3.93 -11.11 10.86
CA ARG A 54 -3.91 -11.55 9.46
C ARG A 54 -2.90 -10.72 8.67
N ARG A 55 -2.49 -11.24 7.53
CA ARG A 55 -1.63 -10.58 6.56
C ARG A 55 -2.36 -10.42 5.26
N VAL A 56 -2.26 -9.26 4.65
CA VAL A 56 -2.69 -9.03 3.27
C VAL A 56 -1.50 -8.64 2.42
N ALA A 57 -1.49 -9.07 1.18
CA ALA A 57 -0.43 -8.79 0.22
C ALA A 57 -0.95 -7.89 -0.91
N PHE A 58 -0.10 -6.97 -1.36
CA PHE A 58 -0.31 -6.13 -2.53
C PHE A 58 0.78 -6.43 -3.55
N ALA A 59 0.39 -6.65 -4.80
CA ALA A 59 1.33 -6.88 -5.91
C ALA A 59 1.74 -5.56 -6.56
N ASP A 60 0.80 -4.63 -6.69
CA ASP A 60 0.96 -3.35 -7.37
C ASP A 60 0.13 -2.24 -6.72
N GLY A 61 0.43 -1.00 -7.11
CA GLY A 61 -0.36 0.17 -6.76
C GLY A 61 -0.22 0.63 -5.30
N PRO A 62 -0.93 1.71 -4.94
CA PRO A 62 -0.99 2.20 -3.58
C PRO A 62 -2.04 1.49 -2.74
N PHE A 63 -1.79 1.42 -1.44
CA PHE A 63 -2.75 1.03 -0.42
C PHE A 63 -2.73 2.02 0.75
N ALA A 64 -3.88 2.23 1.38
CA ALA A 64 -4.00 3.05 2.59
C ALA A 64 -4.07 2.14 3.82
N PHE A 65 -3.04 2.19 4.66
CA PHE A 65 -2.93 1.44 5.89
C PHE A 65 -3.25 2.34 7.10
N VAL A 66 -4.31 2.01 7.82
CA VAL A 66 -4.73 2.74 9.02
C VAL A 66 -4.36 1.95 10.26
N ARG A 67 -3.79 2.65 11.24
CA ARG A 67 -3.38 2.11 12.54
C ARG A 67 -3.96 2.96 13.65
N TRP A 68 -4.86 2.37 14.40
CA TRP A 68 -5.43 2.94 15.60
C TRP A 68 -5.02 2.12 16.82
N ALA A 69 -4.72 2.79 17.93
CA ALA A 69 -4.52 2.14 19.20
C ALA A 69 -4.94 3.05 20.36
N ALA A 70 -5.64 2.50 21.35
CA ALA A 70 -5.88 3.15 22.63
C ALA A 70 -4.93 2.59 23.68
N ASN A 71 -4.23 3.48 24.38
CA ASN A 71 -3.40 3.10 25.52
C ASN A 71 -4.23 3.14 26.82
N ARG A 72 -3.78 2.39 27.84
CA ARG A 72 -4.46 2.31 29.15
C ARG A 72 -4.47 3.63 29.95
N ARG A 73 -3.66 4.60 29.53
CA ARG A 73 -3.51 5.94 30.16
C ARG A 73 -4.31 7.01 29.41
N GLY A 74 -5.25 6.63 28.54
CA GLY A 74 -6.15 7.54 27.82
C GLY A 74 -5.59 8.14 26.53
N GLY A 75 -4.34 7.87 26.17
CA GLY A 75 -3.76 8.33 24.91
C GLY A 75 -4.21 7.47 23.72
N VAL A 76 -4.70 8.13 22.68
CA VAL A 76 -5.09 7.50 21.42
C VAL A 76 -3.99 7.78 20.38
N LEU A 77 -3.50 6.71 19.75
CA LEU A 77 -2.71 6.79 18.54
C LEU A 77 -3.64 6.57 17.35
N SER A 78 -3.65 7.53 16.42
CA SER A 78 -4.27 7.37 15.12
C SER A 78 -3.24 7.73 14.06
N ARG A 79 -3.04 6.84 13.10
CA ARG A 79 -2.10 7.02 12.00
C ARG A 79 -2.68 6.44 10.72
N ILE A 80 -2.40 7.12 9.61
CA ILE A 80 -2.67 6.63 8.26
C ILE A 80 -1.43 6.80 7.40
N ASP A 81 -1.13 5.76 6.64
CA ASP A 81 -0.06 5.72 5.65
C ASP A 81 -0.67 5.35 4.30
N ILE A 82 -0.40 6.13 3.25
CA ILE A 82 -0.63 5.69 1.87
C ILE A 82 0.72 5.29 1.31
N VAL A 83 0.85 4.02 0.95
CA VAL A 83 2.12 3.41 0.54
C VAL A 83 1.93 2.76 -0.82
N ALA A 84 2.82 3.07 -1.76
CA ALA A 84 2.90 2.37 -3.04
C ALA A 84 3.87 1.18 -2.92
N THR A 85 3.50 0.04 -3.52
CA THR A 85 4.43 -1.08 -3.68
C THR A 85 5.62 -0.65 -4.55
N VAL A 86 6.77 -1.26 -4.31
CA VAL A 86 7.98 -1.00 -5.09
C VAL A 86 8.43 -2.27 -5.82
N PRO A 87 9.07 -2.15 -7.00
CA PRO A 87 9.70 -3.29 -7.66
C PRO A 87 10.77 -3.96 -6.77
N PRO A 88 11.13 -5.22 -7.04
CA PRO A 88 12.19 -5.88 -6.29
C PRO A 88 13.50 -5.12 -6.46
N GLY A 89 14.26 -4.94 -5.38
CA GLY A 89 15.54 -4.25 -5.40
C GLY A 89 15.47 -2.71 -5.49
N ALA A 90 14.27 -2.14 -5.67
CA ALA A 90 14.10 -0.69 -5.55
C ALA A 90 14.24 -0.23 -4.09
N ALA A 91 14.72 0.99 -3.88
CA ALA A 91 14.78 1.58 -2.55
C ALA A 91 13.36 1.70 -1.97
N CYS A 92 13.20 1.29 -0.71
CA CYS A 92 11.92 1.40 0.00
C CYS A 92 12.10 2.05 1.38
N SER A 93 11.04 2.70 1.84
CA SER A 93 10.97 3.22 3.20
C SER A 93 10.31 2.21 4.13
N SER A 94 10.85 2.08 5.35
CA SER A 94 10.25 1.23 6.37
C SER A 94 8.94 1.82 6.89
N VAL A 95 7.91 0.98 6.94
CA VAL A 95 6.61 1.29 7.52
C VAL A 95 6.30 0.18 8.52
N PRO A 96 6.08 0.47 9.82
CA PRO A 96 5.86 -0.60 10.79
C PRO A 96 4.61 -1.41 10.46
N GLY A 97 4.78 -2.73 10.36
CA GLY A 97 3.73 -3.65 9.91
C GLY A 97 3.66 -3.82 8.39
N VAL A 98 4.63 -3.31 7.62
CA VAL A 98 4.72 -3.52 6.17
C VAL A 98 6.09 -4.12 5.84
N SER A 99 6.11 -5.17 5.01
CA SER A 99 7.33 -5.86 4.58
C SER A 99 7.32 -6.08 3.07
N PRO A 100 8.38 -5.72 2.33
CA PRO A 100 9.65 -5.16 2.81
C PRO A 100 9.56 -3.68 3.25
N GLY A 101 8.47 -3.00 2.90
CA GLY A 101 8.29 -1.56 3.02
C GLY A 101 7.60 -1.05 1.76
N GLY A 102 7.75 0.22 1.45
CA GLY A 102 7.27 0.76 0.17
C GLY A 102 7.63 2.23 -0.01
N ASP A 103 7.12 2.84 -1.08
CA ASP A 103 7.21 4.27 -1.29
C ASP A 103 6.08 4.98 -0.52
N ILE A 104 6.45 5.83 0.44
CA ILE A 104 5.47 6.51 1.28
C ILE A 104 4.97 7.75 0.53
N LEU A 105 3.74 7.68 0.05
CA LEU A 105 3.08 8.80 -0.63
C LEU A 105 2.50 9.79 0.39
N LEU A 106 1.99 9.29 1.50
CA LEU A 106 1.41 10.08 2.58
C LEU A 106 1.62 9.39 3.93
N ARG A 107 1.96 10.15 4.97
CA ARG A 107 2.02 9.66 6.36
C ARG A 107 1.55 10.74 7.32
N GLN A 108 0.43 10.52 7.98
CA GLN A 108 -0.13 11.45 8.96
C GLN A 108 -0.46 10.77 10.27
N SER A 109 -0.33 11.50 11.38
CA SER A 109 -0.65 11.03 12.73
C SER A 109 -1.48 12.08 13.46
N GLY A 110 -2.30 11.62 14.41
CA GLY A 110 -3.27 12.43 15.13
C GLY A 110 -4.64 12.42 14.44
N TRP A 111 -5.70 12.32 15.23
CA TRP A 111 -7.05 12.08 14.75
C TRP A 111 -7.51 13.10 13.69
N ASP A 112 -7.33 14.39 13.92
CA ASP A 112 -7.79 15.44 12.98
C ASP A 112 -7.17 15.30 11.59
N ARG A 113 -5.87 14.97 11.54
CA ARG A 113 -5.17 14.77 10.26
C ARG A 113 -5.54 13.45 9.61
N VAL A 114 -5.68 12.38 10.40
CA VAL A 114 -6.17 11.09 9.88
C VAL A 114 -7.56 11.26 9.28
N ARG A 115 -8.45 11.96 9.98
CA ARG A 115 -9.81 12.27 9.51
C ARG A 115 -9.77 13.09 8.22
N ALA A 116 -8.90 14.11 8.14
CA ALA A 116 -8.75 14.89 6.90
C ALA A 116 -8.35 13.99 5.72
N VAL A 117 -7.40 13.07 5.90
CA VAL A 117 -7.01 12.12 4.84
C VAL A 117 -8.14 11.17 4.47
N LEU A 118 -8.90 10.67 5.46
CA LEU A 118 -10.08 9.84 5.17
C LEU A 118 -11.12 10.61 4.35
N CYS A 119 -11.37 11.88 4.66
CA CYS A 119 -12.24 12.73 3.86
C CYS A 119 -11.73 12.96 2.43
N GLU A 120 -10.42 13.08 2.20
CA GLU A 120 -9.86 13.16 0.85
C GLU A 120 -10.07 11.87 0.06
N ILE A 121 -9.94 10.71 0.72
CA ILE A 121 -10.24 9.39 0.12
C ILE A 121 -11.73 9.32 -0.24
N ASP A 122 -12.61 9.69 0.68
CA ASP A 122 -14.06 9.71 0.45
C ASP A 122 -14.43 10.68 -0.69
N ALA A 123 -13.74 11.83 -0.81
CA ALA A 123 -13.96 12.79 -1.88
C ALA A 123 -13.56 12.24 -3.25
N VAL A 124 -12.47 11.47 -3.34
CA VAL A 124 -12.09 10.74 -4.56
C VAL A 124 -13.16 9.70 -4.92
N GLU A 125 -13.59 8.89 -3.96
CA GLU A 125 -14.60 7.86 -4.18
C GLU A 125 -15.95 8.47 -4.63
N ALA A 126 -16.32 9.63 -4.09
CA ALA A 126 -17.52 10.38 -4.49
C ALA A 126 -17.47 10.86 -5.96
N LEU A 127 -16.28 10.97 -6.57
CA LEU A 127 -16.13 11.23 -8.01
C LEU A 127 -16.34 9.98 -8.86
N GLY A 128 -16.53 8.80 -8.26
CA GLY A 128 -16.62 7.50 -8.92
C GLY A 128 -15.25 6.96 -9.34
N LEU A 129 -14.18 7.40 -8.69
CA LEU A 129 -12.81 6.99 -8.98
C LEU A 129 -12.31 6.04 -7.90
N ASP A 130 -11.56 5.01 -8.29
CA ASP A 130 -10.85 4.16 -7.34
C ASP A 130 -9.62 4.92 -6.80
N PRO A 131 -9.47 5.08 -5.47
CA PRO A 131 -8.27 5.66 -4.87
C PRO A 131 -6.95 5.00 -5.29
N VAL A 132 -6.98 3.72 -5.70
CA VAL A 132 -5.82 2.99 -6.25
C VAL A 132 -5.34 3.60 -7.57
N GLU A 133 -6.26 4.16 -8.37
CA GLU A 133 -5.97 4.74 -9.68
C GLU A 133 -5.60 6.24 -9.60
N VAL A 134 -5.67 6.84 -8.42
CA VAL A 134 -5.27 8.24 -8.19
C VAL A 134 -3.77 8.39 -8.32
N SER A 135 -3.35 9.52 -8.90
CA SER A 135 -1.93 9.85 -9.07
C SER A 135 -1.17 9.82 -7.73
N PRO A 136 -0.01 9.14 -7.65
CA PRO A 136 0.85 9.19 -6.48
C PRO A 136 1.24 10.62 -6.05
N ASP A 137 1.39 11.53 -7.01
CA ASP A 137 1.73 12.92 -6.74
C ASP A 137 0.59 13.68 -6.05
N HIS A 138 -0.66 13.31 -6.30
CA HIS A 138 -1.79 13.89 -5.58
C HIS A 138 -1.72 13.52 -4.08
N TRP A 139 -1.48 12.26 -3.75
CA TRP A 139 -1.32 11.82 -2.36
C TRP A 139 -0.15 12.54 -1.66
N ARG A 140 0.97 12.74 -2.36
CA ARG A 140 2.09 13.55 -1.85
C ARG A 140 1.70 15.02 -1.65
N ALA A 141 0.94 15.60 -2.56
CA ALA A 141 0.45 16.97 -2.43
C ALA A 141 -0.49 17.13 -1.21
N VAL A 142 -1.41 16.18 -0.99
CA VAL A 142 -2.26 16.12 0.20
C VAL A 142 -1.40 16.06 1.46
N ASN A 143 -0.39 15.18 1.50
CA ASN A 143 0.53 15.07 2.63
C ASN A 143 1.24 16.40 2.93
N ASN A 144 1.75 17.07 1.90
CA ASN A 144 2.46 18.34 2.03
C ASN A 144 1.53 19.45 2.54
N ARG A 145 0.30 19.52 2.04
CA ARG A 145 -0.72 20.49 2.49
C ARG A 145 -1.07 20.29 3.95
N LEU A 146 -1.39 19.07 4.36
CA LEU A 146 -1.74 18.77 5.76
C LEU A 146 -0.57 19.01 6.72
N THR A 147 0.65 18.69 6.30
CA THR A 147 1.87 18.98 7.07
C THR A 147 2.06 20.50 7.26
N ALA A 148 1.77 21.28 6.23
CA ALA A 148 1.77 22.74 6.27
C ALA A 148 0.51 23.35 6.93
N ARG A 149 -0.37 22.54 7.52
CA ARG A 149 -1.66 22.96 8.12
C ARG A 149 -2.57 23.72 7.15
N LYS A 150 -2.51 23.36 5.87
CA LYS A 150 -3.37 23.89 4.81
C LYS A 150 -4.38 22.84 4.37
N ALA A 151 -5.54 23.28 3.90
CA ALA A 151 -6.49 22.41 3.26
C ALA A 151 -5.86 21.78 1.99
N PRO A 152 -6.05 20.47 1.75
CA PRO A 152 -5.71 19.84 0.49
C PRO A 152 -6.47 20.48 -0.67
N GLU A 153 -5.91 20.37 -1.88
CA GLU A 153 -6.64 20.75 -3.09
C GLU A 153 -7.52 19.58 -3.52
N PRO A 154 -8.80 19.81 -3.84
CA PRO A 154 -9.70 18.75 -4.26
C PRO A 154 -9.16 18.01 -5.49
N TYR A 155 -9.24 16.68 -5.48
CA TYR A 155 -8.99 15.91 -6.68
C TYR A 155 -10.09 16.16 -7.73
N THR A 156 -9.75 16.14 -9.01
CA THR A 156 -10.71 16.39 -10.09
C THR A 156 -10.61 15.32 -11.18
N ARG A 157 -11.73 15.08 -11.88
CA ARG A 157 -11.75 14.17 -13.03
C ARG A 157 -10.81 14.62 -14.16
N LEU A 158 -10.61 15.92 -14.33
CA LEU A 158 -9.66 16.46 -15.30
C LEU A 158 -8.21 16.08 -14.92
N ALA A 159 -7.83 16.30 -13.66
CA ALA A 159 -6.53 15.90 -13.15
C ALA A 159 -6.32 14.38 -13.27
N HIS A 160 -7.37 13.60 -13.02
CA HIS A 160 -7.35 12.14 -13.21
C HIS A 160 -7.09 11.72 -14.65
N ARG A 161 -7.83 12.27 -15.62
CA ARG A 161 -7.61 12.00 -17.06
C ARG A 161 -6.19 12.37 -17.49
N ALA A 162 -5.71 13.55 -17.08
CA ALA A 162 -4.36 13.99 -17.39
C ALA A 162 -3.27 13.09 -16.77
N TRP A 163 -3.55 12.48 -15.61
CA TRP A 163 -2.68 11.49 -15.01
C TRP A 163 -2.68 10.17 -15.80
N VAL A 164 -3.85 9.63 -16.13
CA VAL A 164 -3.98 8.37 -16.89
C VAL A 164 -3.25 8.45 -18.23
N LEU A 165 -3.46 9.53 -18.99
CA LEU A 165 -2.76 9.74 -20.27
C LEU A 165 -1.23 9.78 -20.11
N ARG A 166 -0.72 10.45 -19.07
CA ARG A 166 0.73 10.49 -18.78
C ARG A 166 1.29 9.12 -18.39
N ARG A 167 0.49 8.29 -17.70
CA ARG A 167 0.86 6.93 -17.32
C ARG A 167 0.95 6.02 -18.54
N GLU A 168 0.00 6.13 -19.47
CA GLU A 168 0.00 5.35 -20.73
C GLU A 168 1.13 5.73 -21.68
N MET A 169 1.62 6.97 -21.62
CA MET A 169 2.74 7.46 -22.43
C MET A 169 4.14 7.09 -21.88
N ARG A 170 4.24 6.56 -20.66
CA ARG A 170 5.52 6.06 -20.13
C ARG A 170 5.74 4.62 -20.62
N PRO A 171 6.82 4.35 -21.39
CA PRO A 171 7.13 3.03 -21.92
C PRO A 171 7.55 2.04 -20.83
#